data_AF-A0A7J6UYH2-F1
#
_entry.id   AF-A0A7J6UYH2-F1
#
_cell.length_a   1.000
_cell.length_b   1.000
_cell.length_c   1.000
_cell.angle_alpha   90.00
_cell.angle_beta   90.00
_cell.angle_gamma   90.00
#
_symmetry.space_group_name_H-M   'P 1'
#
loop_
_entity.id
_entity.type
_entity.pdbx_description
1 polymer ?
#
loop_
_entity_poly.entity_id
_entity_poly.type
_entity_poly.pdbx_seq_one_letter_code
_entity_poly.pdbx_strand_id
1 'polypeptide(L)'
;ILLKHGPYGFYIQLGEDRRGYSPKRASVSQIKDVGAISLEVALDLLQYPKLLGNHPDDGGPVHIKIASKGFSIRHRRTISPVPKNLNPKDITLEKALKLLLSKDAKQCGRPKGKAKVKEAFEAF
;
A
#
# COMPACT_ATOMS: atom_id res chain seq x y z
N ILE A 1 22.02 3.52 -3.13
CA ILE A 1 20.61 3.76 -3.53
C ILE A 1 20.66 4.51 -4.84
N LEU A 2 19.93 4.07 -5.86
CA LEU A 2 19.99 4.64 -7.20
C LEU A 2 18.66 5.31 -7.55
N LEU A 3 18.72 6.51 -8.12
CA LEU A 3 17.58 7.17 -8.74
C LEU A 3 17.60 6.88 -10.23
N LYS A 4 16.54 6.27 -10.76
CA LYS A 4 16.42 5.89 -12.18
C LYS A 4 15.12 6.44 -12.76
N HIS A 5 15.12 6.65 -14.08
CA HIS A 5 13.95 7.06 -14.83
C HIS A 5 13.37 5.87 -15.61
N GLY A 6 12.04 5.75 -15.66
CA GLY A 6 11.34 4.68 -16.37
C GLY A 6 10.01 5.15 -16.97
N PRO A 7 9.23 4.24 -17.60
CA PRO A 7 7.99 4.59 -18.30
C PRO A 7 6.91 5.18 -17.38
N TYR A 8 6.96 4.90 -16.09
CA TYR A 8 6.03 5.40 -15.08
C TYR A 8 6.60 6.56 -14.25
N GLY A 9 7.69 7.18 -14.71
CA GLY A 9 8.40 8.26 -14.04
C GLY A 9 9.62 7.78 -13.25
N PHE A 10 10.10 8.65 -12.35
CA PHE A 10 11.27 8.38 -11.52
C PHE A 10 10.96 7.36 -10.42
N TYR A 11 11.93 6.47 -10.20
CA TYR A 11 11.88 5.47 -9.14
C TYR A 11 13.24 5.34 -8.47
N ILE A 12 13.21 4.96 -7.21
CA ILE A 12 14.38 4.64 -6.40
C ILE A 12 14.56 3.13 -6.42
N GLN A 13 15.81 2.70 -6.57
CA GLN A 13 16.20 1.30 -6.53
C GLN A 13 17.27 1.08 -5.46
N LEU A 14 17.06 0.06 -4.64
CA LEU A 14 18.06 -0.42 -3.70
C LEU A 14 19.01 -1.40 -4.41
N GLY A 15 20.24 -0.93 -4.66
CA GLY A 15 21.28 -1.72 -5.34
C GLY A 15 21.15 -1.72 -6.86
N GLU A 16 22.09 -2.41 -7.49
CA GLU A 16 22.15 -2.57 -8.94
C GLU A 16 21.36 -3.79 -9.42
N ASP A 17 20.93 -3.75 -10.67
CA ASP A 17 20.29 -4.90 -11.31
C ASP A 17 21.36 -5.99 -11.56
N ARG A 18 21.38 -7.02 -10.72
CA ARG A 18 22.26 -8.20 -10.89
C ARG A 18 21.43 -9.37 -11.42
N ARG A 19 22.03 -10.21 -12.28
CA ARG A 19 21.38 -11.44 -12.76
C ARG A 19 20.92 -12.29 -11.56
N GLY A 20 19.62 -12.57 -11.50
CA GLY A 20 19.01 -13.38 -10.44
C GLY A 20 18.51 -12.62 -9.20
N TYR A 21 18.74 -11.31 -9.09
CA TYR A 21 18.26 -10.51 -7.97
C TYR A 21 17.23 -9.48 -8.44
N SER A 22 16.05 -9.48 -7.81
CA SER A 22 15.04 -8.43 -8.01
C SER A 22 15.23 -7.34 -6.96
N PRO A 23 15.83 -6.19 -7.31
CA PRO A 23 16.09 -5.16 -6.34
C PRO A 23 14.80 -4.53 -5.83
N LYS A 24 14.83 -4.07 -4.57
CA LYS A 24 13.70 -3.35 -3.99
C LYS A 24 13.56 -1.99 -4.67
N ARG A 25 12.37 -1.69 -5.17
CA ARG A 25 12.05 -0.45 -5.89
C ARG A 25 10.94 0.32 -5.19
N ALA A 26 11.03 1.63 -5.21
CA ALA A 26 9.97 2.54 -4.76
C ALA A 26 9.72 3.62 -5.81
N SER A 27 8.46 3.88 -6.09
CA SER A 27 8.07 4.98 -7.00
C SER A 27 8.22 6.32 -6.29
N VAL A 28 8.69 7.33 -7.05
CA VAL A 28 8.81 8.72 -6.58
C VAL A 28 7.75 9.63 -7.21
N SER A 29 6.63 9.07 -7.65
CA SER A 29 5.58 9.87 -8.33
C SER A 29 4.96 10.97 -7.46
N GLN A 30 5.19 10.98 -6.14
CA GLN A 30 4.67 11.99 -5.22
C GLN A 30 5.54 13.25 -5.16
N ILE A 31 6.83 13.14 -5.47
CA ILE A 31 7.78 14.25 -5.32
C ILE A 31 7.85 14.99 -6.65
N LYS A 32 7.50 16.29 -6.65
CA LYS A 32 7.53 17.13 -7.84
C LYS A 32 8.95 17.48 -8.28
N ASP A 33 9.84 17.68 -7.30
CA ASP A 33 11.25 18.00 -7.55
C ASP A 33 12.15 16.82 -7.17
N VAL A 34 12.63 16.12 -8.20
CA VAL A 34 13.40 14.90 -8.06
C VAL A 34 14.86 15.20 -7.69
N GLY A 35 15.35 16.41 -7.97
CA GLY A 35 16.73 16.82 -7.64
C GLY A 35 16.92 17.08 -6.15
N ALA A 36 15.85 17.44 -5.44
CA ALA A 36 15.88 17.73 -4.01
C ALA A 36 15.74 16.47 -3.11
N ILE A 37 15.74 15.27 -3.69
CA ILE A 37 15.54 14.03 -2.93
C ILE A 37 16.81 13.71 -2.14
N SER A 38 16.71 13.78 -0.81
CA SER A 38 17.76 13.34 0.10
C SER A 38 17.79 11.81 0.24
N LEU A 39 18.91 11.29 0.73
CA LEU A 39 19.09 9.87 1.03
C LEU A 39 18.05 9.36 2.04
N GLU A 40 17.70 10.19 3.02
CA GLU A 40 16.73 9.88 4.08
C GLU A 40 15.33 9.66 3.50
N VAL A 41 14.89 10.58 2.63
CA VAL A 41 13.61 10.47 1.91
C VAL A 41 13.60 9.21 1.04
N ALA A 42 14.74 8.90 0.39
CA ALA A 42 14.83 7.71 -0.43
C ALA A 42 14.72 6.41 0.39
N LEU A 43 15.33 6.38 1.57
CA LEU A 43 15.24 5.25 2.49
C LEU A 43 13.81 5.07 3.02
N ASP A 44 13.14 6.16 3.34
CA ASP A 44 11.74 6.16 3.76
C ASP A 44 10.80 5.59 2.69
N LEU A 45 10.95 6.00 1.43
CA LEU A 45 10.14 5.49 0.33
C LEU A 45 10.37 4.00 0.07
N LEU A 46 11.61 3.53 0.23
CA LEU A 46 11.97 2.12 0.07
C LEU A 46 11.39 1.21 1.16
N GLN A 47 10.89 1.74 2.28
CA GLN A 47 10.24 0.90 3.31
C GLN A 47 8.90 0.33 2.83
N TYR A 48 8.20 1.03 1.94
CA TYR A 48 6.89 0.61 1.45
C TYR A 48 7.01 -0.53 0.41
N PRO A 49 6.10 -1.52 0.39
CA PRO A 49 4.88 -1.63 1.18
C PRO A 49 5.13 -2.01 2.65
N LYS A 50 4.53 -1.26 3.57
CA LYS A 50 4.64 -1.50 5.02
C LYS A 50 3.41 -2.23 5.53
N LEU A 51 3.61 -3.26 6.35
CA LEU A 51 2.54 -3.96 7.07
C LEU A 51 2.14 -3.14 8.30
N LEU A 52 0.84 -2.85 8.46
CA LEU A 52 0.30 -2.18 9.66
C LEU A 52 -0.18 -3.17 10.71
N GLY A 53 -0.63 -4.35 10.29
CA GLY A 53 -1.21 -5.36 11.16
C GLY A 53 -2.29 -6.16 10.45
N ASN A 54 -2.99 -6.99 11.21
CA ASN A 54 -4.07 -7.84 10.73
C ASN A 54 -5.41 -7.19 11.05
N HIS A 55 -6.38 -7.33 10.14
CA HIS A 55 -7.74 -6.87 10.38
C HIS A 55 -8.39 -7.71 11.50
N PRO A 56 -9.05 -7.12 12.51
CA PRO A 56 -9.64 -7.87 13.62
C PRO A 56 -10.75 -8.84 13.16
N ASP A 57 -11.62 -8.39 12.25
CA ASP A 57 -12.74 -9.24 11.78
C ASP A 57 -12.31 -10.37 10.83
N ASP A 58 -11.32 -10.11 9.98
CA ASP A 58 -10.99 -10.94 8.82
C ASP A 58 -9.64 -11.66 8.94
N GLY A 59 -8.83 -11.30 9.95
CA GLY A 59 -7.45 -11.74 10.15
C GLY A 59 -6.48 -11.37 9.02
N GLY A 60 -6.94 -10.71 7.96
CA GLY A 60 -6.15 -10.45 6.75
C GLY A 60 -5.18 -9.28 6.91
N PRO A 61 -4.01 -9.30 6.24
CA PRO A 61 -2.98 -8.29 6.42
C PRO A 61 -3.36 -6.95 5.76
N VAL A 62 -3.20 -5.87 6.51
CA VAL A 62 -3.42 -4.49 6.07
C VAL A 62 -2.08 -3.86 5.71
N HIS A 63 -1.93 -3.42 4.47
CA HIS A 63 -0.69 -2.83 3.97
C HIS A 63 -0.88 -1.37 3.58
N ILE A 64 0.11 -0.53 3.87
CA ILE A 64 0.26 0.79 3.24
C ILE A 64 1.15 0.66 2.01
N LYS A 65 0.71 1.23 0.90
CA LYS A 65 1.43 1.25 -0.38
C LYS A 65 1.51 2.65 -0.97
N ILE A 66 2.56 2.89 -1.75
CA ILE A 66 2.69 4.07 -2.59
C ILE A 66 1.84 3.86 -3.85
N ALA A 67 1.01 4.84 -4.17
CA ALA A 67 0.17 4.89 -5.36
C ALA A 67 0.32 6.25 -6.06
N SER A 68 -0.16 6.35 -7.30
CA SER A 68 -0.08 7.59 -8.09
C SER A 68 -0.73 8.80 -7.40
N LYS A 69 -1.81 8.59 -6.63
CA LYS A 69 -2.53 9.67 -5.91
C LYS A 69 -2.00 9.97 -4.51
N GLY A 70 -0.92 9.31 -4.07
CA GLY A 70 -0.40 9.40 -2.70
C GLY A 70 -0.26 8.01 -2.06
N PHE A 71 -0.45 7.93 -0.75
CA PHE A 71 -0.47 6.64 -0.06
C PHE A 71 -1.85 6.02 -0.13
N SER A 72 -1.91 4.70 -0.18
CA SER A 72 -3.15 3.94 -0.12
C SER A 72 -3.01 2.78 0.84
N ILE A 73 -4.11 2.48 1.52
CA ILE A 73 -4.25 1.29 2.35
C ILE A 73 -4.90 0.22 1.50
N ARG A 74 -4.28 -0.96 1.48
CA ARG A 74 -4.80 -2.13 0.79
C ARG A 74 -5.06 -3.24 1.78
N HIS A 75 -6.30 -3.71 1.78
CA HIS A 75 -6.73 -4.91 2.47
C HIS A 75 -7.43 -5.82 1.48
N ARG A 76 -6.85 -7.00 1.19
CA ARG A 76 -7.36 -7.97 0.19
C ARG A 76 -7.65 -7.29 -1.17
N ARG A 77 -8.94 -7.07 -1.46
CA ARG A 77 -9.47 -6.42 -2.68
C ARG A 77 -9.89 -4.97 -2.45
N THR A 78 -9.99 -4.53 -1.21
CA THR A 78 -10.39 -3.16 -0.85
C THR A 78 -9.14 -2.29 -0.82
N ILE A 79 -9.19 -1.16 -1.53
CA ILE A 79 -8.16 -0.14 -1.55
C ILE A 79 -8.80 1.17 -1.15
N SER A 80 -8.28 1.79 -0.09
CA SER A 80 -8.71 3.13 0.32
C SER A 80 -7.54 4.12 0.17
N PRO A 81 -7.74 5.26 -0.50
CA PRO A 81 -6.73 6.31 -0.56
C PRO A 81 -6.57 6.97 0.82
N VAL A 82 -5.32 7.28 1.18
CA VAL A 82 -5.04 8.09 2.37
C VAL A 82 -5.22 9.57 1.99
N PRO A 83 -5.98 10.36 2.77
CA PRO A 83 -6.09 11.80 2.53
C PRO A 83 -4.74 12.50 2.69
N LYS A 84 -4.48 13.51 1.86
CA LYS A 84 -3.20 14.24 1.79
C LYS A 84 -2.80 14.96 3.10
N ASN A 85 -3.77 15.17 3.99
CA ASN A 85 -3.55 15.83 5.27
C ASN A 85 -2.93 14.90 6.33
N LEU A 86 -2.87 13.59 6.08
CA LEU A 86 -2.33 12.62 7.03
C LEU A 86 -0.93 12.18 6.60
N ASN A 87 0.01 12.26 7.53
CA ASN A 87 1.34 11.67 7.33
C ASN A 87 1.22 10.15 7.30
N PRO A 88 1.87 9.46 6.34
CA PRO A 88 1.82 8.01 6.23
C PRO A 88 2.47 7.28 7.42
N LYS A 89 3.38 7.95 8.14
CA LYS A 89 4.04 7.42 9.34
C LYS A 89 3.10 7.33 10.55
N ASP A 90 2.11 8.21 10.64
CA ASP A 90 1.19 8.32 11.78
C ASP A 90 -0.10 7.49 11.62
N ILE A 91 -0.15 6.66 10.57
CA ILE A 91 -1.29 5.79 10.27
C ILE A 91 -1.16 4.53 11.12
N THR A 92 -2.00 4.45 12.14
CA THR A 92 -2.21 3.25 12.95
C THR A 92 -3.21 2.31 12.29
N LEU A 93 -3.27 1.06 12.78
CA LEU A 93 -4.24 0.07 12.32
C LEU A 93 -5.68 0.59 12.43
N GLU A 94 -6.05 1.22 13.55
CA GLU A 94 -7.39 1.79 13.78
C GLU A 94 -7.79 2.83 12.74
N LYS A 95 -6.89 3.78 12.43
CA LYS A 95 -7.12 4.78 11.38
C LYS A 95 -7.26 4.11 10.02
N ALA A 96 -6.46 3.07 9.77
CA ALA A 96 -6.54 2.33 8.52
C ALA A 96 -7.88 1.60 8.37
N LEU A 97 -8.41 1.02 9.44
CA LEU A 97 -9.75 0.41 9.46
C LEU A 97 -10.84 1.45 9.19
N LYS A 98 -10.76 2.62 9.83
CA LYS A 98 -11.70 3.73 9.59
C LYS A 98 -11.70 4.18 8.12
N LEU A 99 -10.51 4.23 7.50
CA LEU A 99 -10.37 4.57 6.07
C LEU A 99 -10.86 3.45 5.15
N LEU A 100 -10.76 2.18 5.56
CA LEU A 100 -11.29 1.05 4.77
C LEU A 100 -12.82 0.97 4.82
N LEU A 101 -13.45 1.44 5.89
CA LEU A 101 -14.90 1.54 6.04
C LEU A 101 -15.48 2.80 5.37
N SER A 102 -14.65 3.78 5.00
CA SER A 102 -15.12 5.01 4.38
C SER A 102 -15.62 4.79 2.95
N LYS A 103 -16.44 5.72 2.45
CA LYS A 103 -17.00 5.68 1.09
C LYS A 103 -15.94 5.73 -0.02
N ASP A 104 -14.71 6.13 0.30
CA ASP A 104 -13.60 6.23 -0.64
C ASP A 104 -12.93 4.87 -0.93
N ALA A 105 -13.29 3.84 -0.17
CA ALA A 105 -12.81 2.49 -0.35
C ALA A 105 -13.32 1.91 -1.68
N LYS A 106 -12.39 1.61 -2.58
CA LYS A 106 -12.67 0.99 -3.88
C LYS A 106 -12.37 -0.49 -3.81
N GLN A 107 -13.29 -1.30 -4.30
CA GLN A 107 -13.04 -2.73 -4.50
C GLN A 107 -12.40 -2.96 -5.87
N CYS A 108 -11.30 -3.72 -5.87
CA CYS A 108 -10.56 -4.07 -7.06
C CYS A 108 -10.87 -5.51 -7.49
N GLY A 109 -11.09 -5.69 -8.78
CA GLY A 109 -11.36 -6.98 -9.41
C GLY A 109 -12.85 -7.31 -9.54
N ARG A 110 -13.16 -8.41 -10.24
CA ARG A 110 -14.53 -8.90 -10.42
C ARG A 110 -15.14 -9.26 -9.07
N PRO A 111 -16.34 -8.76 -8.70
CA PRO A 111 -17.00 -9.16 -7.47
C PRO A 111 -17.14 -10.68 -7.48
N LYS A 112 -16.57 -11.35 -6.47
CA LYS A 112 -16.93 -12.74 -6.23
C LYS A 112 -18.37 -12.68 -5.71
N GLY A 113 -19.29 -13.39 -6.36
CA GLY A 113 -20.66 -13.53 -5.87
C GLY A 113 -20.63 -13.90 -4.39
N LYS A 114 -21.51 -13.29 -3.60
CA LYS A 114 -21.58 -13.48 -2.13
C LYS A 114 -21.48 -14.97 -1.83
N ALA A 115 -20.44 -15.38 -1.09
CA ALA A 115 -20.38 -16.73 -0.56
C ALA A 115 -21.56 -16.85 0.41
N LYS A 116 -22.53 -17.72 0.08
CA LYS A 116 -23.60 -18.07 1.01
C LYS A 116 -22.93 -18.58 2.29
N VAL A 117 -23.17 -17.88 3.40
CA VAL A 117 -22.81 -18.36 4.73
C VAL A 117 -23.54 -19.69 4.92
N LYS A 118 -22.80 -20.78 5.15
CA LYS A 118 -23.39 -22.05 5.57
C LYS A 118 -23.83 -21.89 7.02
N GLU A 119 -25.09 -21.53 7.24
CA GLU A 119 -25.80 -21.91 8.47
C GLU A 119 -25.97 -23.42 8.42
N ALA A 120 -25.07 -24.16 9.05
CA ALA A 120 -25.22 -25.59 9.28
C ALA A 120 -24.25 -26.04 10.39
N PHE A 121 -24.55 -25.68 11.65
CA PHE A 121 -24.23 -26.53 12.80
C PHE A 121 -24.96 -26.02 14.06
N GLU A 122 -26.16 -26.56 14.32
CA GLU A 122 -26.61 -27.03 15.64
C GLU A 122 -28.09 -27.43 15.54
N ALA A 123 -28.30 -28.69 15.15
CA ALA A 123 -29.53 -29.44 15.39
C ALA A 123 -29.17 -30.94 15.27
N PHE A 124 -28.60 -31.49 16.34
CA PHE A 124 -28.61 -32.93 16.64
C PHE A 124 -28.49 -33.11 18.15
#